data_AF-A0A2A6FCI3-F1
#
_entry.id   AF-A0A2A6FCI3-F1
#
_cell.length_a   1.000
_cell.length_b   1.000
_cell.length_c   1.000
_cell.angle_alpha   90.00
_cell.angle_beta   90.00
_cell.angle_gamma   90.00
#
_symmetry.space_group_name_H-M   'P 1'
#
loop_
_entity.id
_entity.type
_entity.pdbx_description
1 polymer ?
#
loop_
_entity_poly.entity_id
_entity_poly.type
_entity_poly.pdbx_seq_one_letter_code
_entity_poly.pdbx_strand_id
1 'polypeptide(L)'
;EEMRTGTLQSLAEHYAAADTPKGEIVICVGPTEAKADEPADIDRLLLSLAAEMPASKAAAEAAKMTGGQKQALYRRLLELKDSKKEGDAPGKDGDG
;
A
#
# COMPACT_ATOMS: atom_id res chain seq x y z
N GLU A 1 -19.23 -28.00 -13.30
CA GLU A 1 -18.37 -26.85 -13.01
C GLU A 1 -18.62 -26.43 -11.57
N GLU A 2 -17.57 -26.19 -10.78
CA GLU A 2 -17.67 -25.80 -9.37
C GLU A 2 -17.00 -24.43 -9.18
N MET A 3 -17.73 -23.46 -8.65
CA MET A 3 -17.25 -22.09 -8.45
C MET A 3 -17.32 -21.77 -6.95
N ARG A 4 -16.17 -21.48 -6.33
CA ARG A 4 -16.09 -21.09 -4.91
C ARG A 4 -15.41 -19.73 -4.78
N THR A 5 -15.98 -18.92 -3.89
CA THR A 5 -15.46 -17.62 -3.47
C THR A 5 -15.03 -17.71 -2.01
N GLY A 6 -13.91 -17.09 -1.65
CA GLY A 6 -13.34 -17.12 -0.31
C GLY A 6 -11.96 -16.48 -0.27
N THR A 7 -11.39 -16.35 0.92
CA THR A 7 -9.98 -15.92 1.06
C THR A 7 -9.06 -17.01 0.51
N LEU A 8 -7.86 -16.62 0.06
CA LEU A 8 -6.85 -17.57 -0.41
C LEU A 8 -6.58 -18.68 0.61
N GLN A 9 -6.56 -18.33 1.90
CA GLN A 9 -6.35 -19.29 2.97
C GLN A 9 -7.49 -20.30 3.09
N SER A 10 -8.74 -19.86 3.09
CA SER A 10 -9.90 -20.75 3.20
C SER A 10 -10.01 -21.68 1.98
N LEU A 11 -9.69 -21.18 0.78
CA LEU A 11 -9.63 -22.01 -0.43
C LEU A 11 -8.50 -23.05 -0.35
N ALA A 12 -7.32 -22.66 0.14
CA ALA A 12 -6.18 -23.57 0.30
C ALA A 12 -6.48 -24.69 1.31
N GLU A 13 -7.04 -24.37 2.47
CA GLU A 13 -7.44 -25.36 3.49
C GLU A 13 -8.49 -26.33 2.94
N HIS A 14 -9.47 -25.83 2.18
CA HIS A 14 -10.50 -26.65 1.58
C HIS A 14 -9.96 -27.62 0.53
N TYR A 15 -9.09 -27.16 -0.38
CA TYR A 15 -8.49 -28.03 -1.42
C TYR A 15 -7.37 -28.93 -0.88
N ALA A 16 -6.82 -28.63 0.30
CA ALA A 16 -5.93 -29.55 1.02
C ALA A 16 -6.71 -30.70 1.69
N ALA A 17 -7.96 -30.46 2.12
CA ALA A 17 -8.81 -31.46 2.75
C ALA A 17 -9.70 -32.24 1.77
N ALA A 18 -9.99 -31.68 0.59
CA ALA A 18 -10.77 -32.32 -0.45
C ALA A 18 -9.91 -33.23 -1.35
N ASP A 19 -10.51 -34.29 -1.90
CA ASP A 19 -9.89 -35.08 -2.97
C ASP A 19 -9.48 -34.15 -4.12
N THR A 20 -8.22 -34.28 -4.57
CA THR A 20 -7.63 -33.40 -5.57
C THR A 20 -8.51 -33.40 -6.83
N PRO A 21 -9.16 -32.27 -7.17
CA PRO A 21 -10.00 -32.22 -8.35
C PRO A 21 -9.14 -32.49 -9.58
N LYS A 22 -9.52 -33.47 -10.40
CA LYS A 22 -8.83 -33.74 -11.67
C LYS A 22 -9.16 -32.62 -12.65
N GLY A 23 -8.22 -31.71 -12.88
CA GLY A 23 -8.38 -30.62 -13.84
C GLY A 23 -7.47 -29.43 -13.56
N GLU A 24 -7.69 -28.36 -14.33
CA GLU A 24 -7.08 -27.05 -14.15
C GLU A 24 -7.89 -26.23 -13.12
N ILE A 25 -7.21 -25.55 -12.20
CA ILE A 25 -7.84 -24.64 -11.22
C ILE A 25 -7.44 -23.21 -11.58
N VAL A 26 -8.43 -22.37 -11.88
CA VAL A 26 -8.22 -20.93 -12.14
C VAL A 26 -8.56 -20.15 -10.88
N ILE A 27 -7.57 -19.44 -10.31
CA ILE A 27 -7.76 -18.55 -9.15
C ILE A 27 -7.77 -17.11 -9.65
N CYS A 28 -8.94 -16.46 -9.59
CA CYS A 28 -9.08 -15.03 -9.85
C CYS A 28 -8.83 -14.23 -8.56
N VAL A 29 -7.70 -13.54 -8.48
CA VAL A 29 -7.37 -12.64 -7.36
C VAL A 29 -7.83 -11.23 -7.72
N GLY A 30 -8.80 -10.69 -6.99
CA GLY A 30 -9.21 -9.29 -7.11
C GLY A 30 -8.18 -8.34 -6.47
N PRO A 31 -8.14 -7.05 -6.89
CA PRO A 31 -7.37 -6.03 -6.19
C PRO A 31 -7.81 -5.94 -4.73
N THR A 32 -6.89 -5.59 -3.82
CA THR A 32 -7.18 -5.48 -2.39
C THR A 32 -8.40 -4.59 -2.17
N GLU A 33 -9.29 -4.97 -1.24
CA GLU A 33 -10.46 -4.17 -0.88
C GLU A 33 -10.00 -2.73 -0.61
N ALA A 34 -10.60 -1.77 -1.30
CA ALA A 34 -10.39 -0.35 -1.07
C ALA A 34 -10.93 -0.01 0.33
N LYS A 35 -10.09 -0.23 1.35
CA LYS A 35 -10.29 0.36 2.67
C LYS A 35 -10.40 1.86 2.50
N ALA A 36 -11.33 2.48 3.22
CA ALA A 36 -11.36 3.92 3.36
C ALA A 36 -9.94 4.40 3.69
N ASP A 37 -9.40 5.32 2.88
CA ASP A 37 -8.01 5.76 2.97
C ASP A 37 -7.68 6.14 4.42
N GLU A 38 -6.99 5.24 5.13
CA GLU A 38 -6.51 5.54 6.47
C GLU A 38 -5.42 6.60 6.34
N PRO A 39 -5.21 7.48 7.34
CA PRO A 39 -4.18 8.52 7.28
C PRO A 39 -2.79 7.96 6.93
N ALA A 40 -2.49 6.73 7.34
CA ALA A 40 -1.26 6.02 7.01
C ALA A 40 -1.15 5.62 5.53
N ASP A 41 -2.26 5.33 4.85
CA ASP A 41 -2.28 5.00 3.42
C ASP A 41 -2.06 6.26 2.56
N ILE A 42 -2.62 7.40 2.99
CA ILE A 42 -2.36 8.71 2.36
C ILE A 42 -0.88 9.08 2.46
N ASP A 43 -0.24 8.88 3.60
CA ASP A 43 1.18 9.19 3.79
C ASP A 43 2.09 8.34 2.89
N ARG A 44 1.79 7.04 2.77
CA ARG A 44 2.50 6.13 1.87
C ARG A 44 2.32 6.54 0.41
N LEU A 45 1.09 6.85 0.01
CA LEU A 45 0.78 7.34 -1.33
C LEU A 45 1.55 8.63 -1.65
N LEU A 46 1.53 9.59 -0.74
CA LEU A 46 2.24 10.86 -0.89
C LEU A 46 3.75 10.65 -1.07
N LEU A 47 4.36 9.80 -0.23
CA LEU A 47 5.79 9.49 -0.32
C LEU A 47 6.14 8.76 -1.63
N SER A 48 5.32 7.79 -2.04
CA SER A 48 5.52 7.05 -3.29
C SER A 48 5.46 7.98 -4.50
N LEU A 49 4.44 8.83 -4.58
CA LEU A 49 4.31 9.79 -5.68
C LEU A 49 5.48 10.79 -5.67
N ALA A 50 5.90 11.24 -4.48
CA ALA A 50 6.98 12.22 -4.35
C ALA A 50 8.39 11.66 -4.60
N ALA A 51 8.53 10.36 -4.83
CA ALA A 51 9.73 9.72 -5.35
C ALA A 51 9.82 9.85 -6.88
N GLU A 52 8.69 9.80 -7.58
CA GLU A 52 8.61 9.85 -9.06
C GLU A 52 8.43 11.28 -9.59
N MET A 53 7.83 12.19 -8.81
CA MET A 53 7.53 13.56 -9.25
C MET A 53 7.74 14.61 -8.14
N PRO A 54 7.84 15.91 -8.52
CA PRO A 54 7.98 16.99 -7.54
C PRO A 54 6.82 17.02 -6.54
N ALA A 55 7.10 17.41 -5.29
CA ALA A 55 6.13 17.37 -4.18
C ALA A 55 4.79 18.07 -4.50
N SER A 56 4.82 19.18 -5.25
CA SER A 56 3.61 19.90 -5.66
C SER A 56 2.74 19.10 -6.64
N LYS A 57 3.36 18.30 -7.52
CA LYS A 57 2.64 17.39 -8.43
C LYS A 57 2.15 16.15 -7.68
N ALA A 58 2.98 15.58 -6.80
CA ALA A 58 2.59 14.43 -5.97
C ALA A 58 1.35 14.73 -5.12
N ALA A 59 1.32 15.88 -4.44
CA ALA A 59 0.15 16.30 -3.66
C ALA A 59 -1.10 16.57 -4.52
N ALA A 60 -0.92 17.06 -5.76
CA ALA A 60 -2.03 17.26 -6.69
C ALA A 60 -2.62 15.93 -7.17
N GLU A 61 -1.77 14.92 -7.40
CA GLU A 61 -2.21 13.60 -7.82
C GLU A 61 -2.87 12.84 -6.67
N ALA A 62 -2.28 12.87 -5.47
CA ALA A 62 -2.90 12.32 -4.27
C ALA A 62 -4.27 12.95 -3.97
N ALA A 63 -4.43 14.26 -4.18
CA ALA A 63 -5.71 14.95 -4.03
C ALA A 63 -6.79 14.42 -4.98
N LYS A 64 -6.43 14.09 -6.23
CA LYS A 64 -7.37 13.51 -7.20
C LYS A 64 -7.75 12.08 -6.82
N MET A 65 -6.80 11.30 -6.31
CA MET A 65 -7.01 9.89 -5.96
C MET A 65 -7.83 9.73 -4.67
N THR A 66 -7.54 10.56 -3.65
CA THR A 66 -8.12 10.44 -2.29
C THR A 66 -9.28 11.41 -2.04
N GLY A 67 -9.49 12.39 -2.92
CA GLY A 67 -10.45 13.48 -2.71
C GLY A 67 -10.00 14.52 -1.66
N GLY A 68 -8.79 14.40 -1.11
CA GLY A 68 -8.24 15.33 -0.12
C GLY A 68 -7.86 16.70 -0.69
N GLN A 69 -7.70 17.70 0.19
CA GLN A 69 -7.25 19.04 -0.24
C GLN A 69 -5.76 19.04 -0.59
N LYS A 70 -5.41 19.43 -1.82
CA LYS A 70 -4.01 19.52 -2.30
C LYS A 70 -3.09 20.26 -1.34
N GLN A 71 -3.53 21.40 -0.77
CA GLN A 71 -2.71 22.19 0.15
C GLN A 71 -2.42 21.44 1.46
N ALA A 72 -3.40 20.72 2.01
CA ALA A 72 -3.22 19.92 3.21
C ALA A 72 -2.26 18.75 2.94
N LEU A 73 -2.45 18.05 1.82
CA LEU A 73 -1.61 16.94 1.37
C LEU A 73 -0.17 17.37 1.07
N TYR A 74 0.01 18.56 0.47
CA TYR A 74 1.34 19.11 0.21
C TYR A 74 2.11 19.40 1.50
N ARG A 75 1.44 20.03 2.48
CA ARG A 75 2.05 20.29 3.79
C ARG A 75 2.42 18.98 4.51
N ARG A 76 1.49 18.01 4.52
CA ARG A 76 1.74 16.68 5.08
C ARG A 76 2.95 15.99 4.43
N LEU A 77 3.06 16.05 3.10
CA LEU A 77 4.20 15.49 2.38
C LEU A 77 5.53 16.15 2.75
N LEU A 78 5.55 17.46 3.00
CA LEU A 78 6.76 18.15 3.46
C LEU A 78 7.15 17.69 4.87
N GLU A 79 6.19 17.59 5.80
CA GLU A 79 6.41 17.07 7.16
C GLU A 79 6.96 15.64 7.15
N LEU A 80 6.44 14.77 6.27
CA LEU A 80 6.92 13.40 6.10
C LEU A 80 8.34 13.34 5.53
N LYS A 81 8.68 14.21 4.57
CA LYS A 81 10.02 14.29 3.99
C LYS A 81 11.06 14.81 4.97
N ASP A 82 10.65 15.75 5.83
CA ASP A 82 11.50 16.28 6.89
C ASP A 82 11.75 15.21 7.96
N SER A 83 10.69 14.55 8.43
CA SER A 83 10.77 13.46 9.41
C SER A 83 11.59 12.26 8.90
N LYS A 84 11.56 11.96 7.59
CA LYS A 84 12.36 10.88 7.00
C LYS A 84 13.85 11.22 6.88
N LYS A 85 14.23 12.51 6.84
CA LYS A 85 15.65 12.91 6.85
C LYS A 85 16.31 12.74 8.22
N GLU A 86 15.56 12.80 9.31
CA GLU A 86 16.11 12.61 10.67
C GLU A 86 16.30 11.13 11.07
N GLY A 87 15.74 10.18 10.31
CA GLY A 87 15.84 8.74 10.58
C GLY A 87 17.07 8.03 10.01
N ASP A 88 17.93 8.73 9.26
CA ASP A 88 19.17 8.19 8.65
C ASP A 88 20.40 8.90 9.25
N ALA A 89 20.52 8.89 10.57
CA ALA A 89 21.80 9.18 11.22
C ALA A 89 22.51 7.84 11.46
N PRO A 90 23.62 7.53 10.77
CA PRO A 90 24.43 6.37 11.14
C PRO A 90 24.91 6.60 12.59
N GLY A 91 24.56 5.66 13.47
CA GLY A 91 25.17 5.57 14.78
C GLY A 91 26.68 5.65 14.61
N LYS A 92 27.28 6.69 15.19
CA LYS A 92 28.72 6.73 15.38
C LYS A 92 29.01 5.64 16.41
N ASP A 93 29.27 4.43 15.93
CA ASP A 93 29.91 3.40 16.72
C ASP A 93 31.24 3.98 17.20
N GLY A 94 31.34 4.13 18.52
CA GLY A 94 32.44 4.79 19.20
C GLY A 94 33.77 4.07 19.00
N ASP A 95 34.78 4.85 18.67
CA ASP A 95 36.17 4.54 19.00
C ASP A 95 36.42 5.04 20.44
N GLY A 96 36.81 4.13 21.32
CA GLY A 96 37.09 4.39 22.73
C GLY A 96 37.17 3.11 23.56
#